data_AF-A0A1I3Z857-F1
#
_entry.id   AF-A0A1I3Z857-F1
#
_cell.length_a   1.000
_cell.length_b   1.000
_cell.length_c   1.000
_cell.angle_alpha   90.00
_cell.angle_beta   90.00
_cell.angle_gamma   90.00
#
_symmetry.space_group_name_H-M   'P 1'
#
loop_
_entity.id
_entity.type
_entity.pdbx_description
1 polymer ?
#
loop_
_entity_poly.entity_id
_entity_poly.type
_entity_poly.pdbx_seq_one_letter_code
_entity_poly.pdbx_strand_id
1 'polypeptide(L)'
;MAGAEEPPPGFAPDFFDSATGGSESPAAALYGFALDLDATARYAPDWVIETAGNRPLRITPLRCAPDGGSVAFESQGVSGVISLSAHPSGWVRVTATIDSKLAFSAFADRIWEEYEVHPPASPQRPRGVAEDAPGRLAHRRNRLSLSARAWPQLQPFANAEGWVLLHQADD
;
A
#
# COMPACT_ATOMS: atom_id res chain seq x y z
N MET A 1 -6.77 2.60 -24.79
CA MET A 1 -5.95 1.37 -24.80
C MET A 1 -5.94 0.86 -23.37
N ALA A 2 -6.55 -0.30 -23.10
CA ALA A 2 -6.45 -0.94 -21.79
C ALA A 2 -4.99 -1.35 -21.59
N GLY A 3 -4.30 -0.73 -20.63
CA GLY A 3 -2.97 -1.16 -20.24
C GLY A 3 -3.04 -2.61 -19.78
N ALA A 4 -2.08 -3.43 -20.22
CA ALA A 4 -1.98 -4.80 -19.75
C ALA A 4 -2.00 -4.79 -18.21
N GLU A 5 -2.92 -5.54 -17.63
CA GLU A 5 -3.00 -5.69 -16.19
C GLU A 5 -1.70 -6.32 -15.69
N GLU A 6 -1.00 -5.64 -14.79
CA GLU A 6 0.28 -6.14 -14.29
C GLU A 6 0.04 -7.43 -13.52
N PRO A 7 0.89 -8.45 -13.70
CA PRO A 7 0.66 -9.74 -13.07
C PRO A 7 0.82 -9.64 -11.54
N PRO A 8 0.03 -10.40 -10.77
CA PRO A 8 0.15 -10.44 -9.31
C PRO A 8 1.47 -11.12 -8.89
N PRO A 9 1.82 -11.05 -7.59
CA PRO A 9 2.88 -11.88 -7.02
C PRO A 9 2.71 -13.36 -7.37
N GLY A 10 3.82 -14.09 -7.54
CA GLY A 10 3.85 -15.51 -7.91
C GLY A 10 3.41 -16.47 -6.79
N PHE A 11 2.79 -15.95 -5.72
CA PHE A 11 2.28 -16.67 -4.56
C PHE A 11 0.92 -16.10 -4.14
N ALA A 12 0.16 -16.89 -3.36
CA ALA A 12 -1.16 -16.49 -2.89
C ALA A 12 -1.04 -15.45 -1.74
N PRO A 13 -1.97 -14.47 -1.65
CA PRO A 13 -2.02 -13.57 -0.51
C PRO A 13 -2.45 -14.32 0.74
N ASP A 14 -2.07 -13.79 1.91
CA ASP A 14 -2.60 -14.24 3.21
C ASP A 14 -3.37 -13.09 3.88
N PHE A 15 -4.60 -13.36 4.29
CA PHE A 15 -5.44 -12.41 5.01
C PHE A 15 -5.87 -13.05 6.32
N PHE A 16 -5.08 -12.83 7.37
CA PHE A 16 -5.39 -13.37 8.68
C PHE A 16 -6.59 -12.67 9.29
N ASP A 17 -7.58 -13.45 9.73
CA ASP A 17 -8.72 -13.00 10.52
C ASP A 17 -8.41 -13.21 12.00
N SER A 18 -8.14 -12.12 12.74
CA SER A 18 -7.85 -12.21 14.17
C SER A 18 -9.08 -12.56 15.02
N ALA A 19 -10.30 -12.32 14.53
CA ALA A 19 -11.52 -12.63 15.25
C ALA A 19 -11.84 -14.13 15.18
N THR A 20 -11.55 -14.79 14.05
CA THR A 20 -11.82 -16.22 13.87
C THR A 20 -10.57 -17.10 13.98
N GLY A 21 -9.37 -16.52 13.94
CA GLY A 21 -8.10 -17.24 13.85
C GLY A 21 -7.89 -17.93 12.49
N GLY A 22 -8.71 -17.59 11.49
CA GLY A 22 -8.72 -18.20 10.16
C GLY A 22 -8.27 -17.24 9.07
N SER A 23 -8.71 -17.50 7.83
CA SER A 23 -8.45 -16.65 6.67
C SER A 23 -9.70 -15.87 6.26
N GLU A 24 -9.54 -14.59 5.96
CA GLU A 24 -10.58 -13.75 5.38
C GLU A 24 -10.77 -14.03 3.88
N SER A 25 -11.99 -13.85 3.39
CA SER A 25 -12.24 -13.83 1.95
C SER A 25 -11.62 -12.58 1.31
N PRO A 26 -11.18 -12.63 0.04
CA PRO A 26 -10.63 -11.46 -0.65
C PRO A 26 -11.55 -10.23 -0.67
N ALA A 27 -12.87 -10.44 -0.74
CA ALA A 27 -13.85 -9.35 -0.70
C ALA A 27 -13.93 -8.69 0.69
N ALA A 28 -13.90 -9.50 1.75
CA ALA A 28 -13.86 -9.00 3.12
C ALA A 28 -12.54 -8.24 3.38
N ALA A 29 -11.41 -8.80 2.93
CA ALA A 29 -10.11 -8.15 3.03
C ALA A 29 -10.11 -6.80 2.32
N LEU A 30 -10.54 -6.72 1.05
CA LEU A 30 -10.62 -5.46 0.31
C LEU A 30 -11.45 -4.40 1.06
N TYR A 31 -12.59 -4.79 1.60
CA TYR A 31 -13.43 -3.86 2.36
C TYR A 31 -12.74 -3.40 3.65
N GLY A 32 -12.06 -4.30 4.36
CA GLY A 32 -11.23 -3.96 5.52
C GLY A 32 -10.15 -2.92 5.18
N PHE A 33 -9.38 -3.16 4.12
CA PHE A 33 -8.39 -2.21 3.61
C PHE A 33 -9.02 -0.85 3.24
N ALA A 34 -10.21 -0.83 2.64
CA ALA A 34 -10.91 0.40 2.30
C ALA A 34 -11.34 1.20 3.54
N LEU A 35 -11.84 0.51 4.57
CA LEU A 35 -12.17 1.12 5.87
C LEU A 35 -10.93 1.67 6.57
N ASP A 36 -9.83 0.91 6.56
CA ASP A 36 -8.56 1.33 7.16
C ASP A 36 -7.98 2.56 6.47
N LEU A 37 -8.01 2.58 5.13
CA LEU A 37 -7.53 3.71 4.32
C LEU A 37 -8.39 4.97 4.56
N ASP A 38 -9.71 4.84 4.59
CA ASP A 38 -10.63 5.95 4.87
C ASP A 38 -10.45 6.49 6.30
N ALA A 39 -10.34 5.61 7.30
CA ALA A 39 -10.08 6.00 8.67
C ALA A 39 -8.74 6.73 8.82
N THR A 40 -7.69 6.22 8.18
CA THR A 40 -6.37 6.88 8.18
C THR A 40 -6.49 8.29 7.57
N ALA A 41 -7.17 8.44 6.44
CA ALA A 41 -7.34 9.74 5.80
C ALA A 41 -8.23 10.72 6.57
N ARG A 42 -9.13 10.24 7.44
CA ARG A 42 -9.99 11.10 8.27
C ARG A 42 -9.34 11.53 9.57
N TYR A 43 -8.63 10.62 10.23
CA TYR A 43 -8.17 10.79 11.60
C TYR A 43 -6.65 11.02 11.72
N ALA A 44 -5.89 10.66 10.69
CA ALA A 44 -4.45 10.86 10.60
C ALA A 44 -4.05 11.29 9.16
N PRO A 45 -4.58 12.43 8.66
CA PRO A 45 -4.40 12.83 7.27
C PRO A 45 -2.98 13.31 6.94
N ASP A 46 -2.24 13.78 7.94
CA ASP A 46 -0.94 14.43 7.75
C ASP A 46 0.20 13.43 8.00
N TRP A 47 1.05 13.28 6.99
CA TRP A 47 2.15 12.34 6.92
C TRP A 47 3.43 13.05 6.50
N VAL A 48 4.56 12.42 6.79
CA VAL A 48 5.89 12.92 6.44
C VAL A 48 6.66 11.81 5.74
N ILE A 49 7.28 12.13 4.60
CA ILE A 49 8.27 11.29 3.93
C ILE A 49 9.64 11.65 4.53
N GLU A 50 10.03 10.91 5.57
CA GLU A 50 11.23 11.15 6.37
C GLU A 50 12.49 11.18 5.49
N THR A 51 12.60 10.19 4.61
CA THR A 51 13.75 9.99 3.73
C THR A 51 13.86 11.02 2.60
N ALA A 52 12.83 11.86 2.42
CA ALA A 52 12.81 12.96 1.46
C ALA A 52 12.94 14.33 2.16
N GLY A 53 13.72 14.41 3.23
CA GLY A 53 13.95 15.65 3.98
C GLY A 53 12.71 16.11 4.75
N ASN A 54 11.99 15.17 5.36
CA ASN A 54 10.72 15.40 6.03
C ASN A 54 9.68 16.08 5.12
N ARG A 55 9.57 15.60 3.88
CA ARG A 55 8.62 16.15 2.92
C ARG A 55 7.19 15.89 3.39
N PRO A 56 6.33 16.91 3.54
CA PRO A 56 4.96 16.72 3.96
C PRO A 56 4.13 16.05 2.86
N LEU A 57 3.22 15.18 3.28
CA LEU A 57 2.24 14.49 2.46
C LEU A 57 0.90 14.55 3.19
N ARG A 58 -0.14 15.06 2.55
CA ARG A 58 -1.49 15.04 3.10
C ARG A 58 -2.34 14.08 2.30
N ILE A 59 -3.13 13.25 2.96
CA ILE A 59 -4.15 12.41 2.33
C ILE A 59 -5.55 12.90 2.69
N THR A 60 -6.53 12.67 1.82
CA THR A 60 -7.92 13.10 2.02
C THR A 60 -8.88 12.03 1.51
N PRO A 61 -9.93 11.65 2.27
CA PRO A 61 -10.86 10.61 1.85
C PRO A 61 -11.60 11.00 0.58
N LEU A 62 -11.73 10.07 -0.36
CA LEU A 62 -12.57 10.22 -1.55
C LEU A 62 -13.72 9.21 -1.57
N ARG A 63 -13.41 7.93 -1.35
CA ARG A 63 -14.39 6.85 -1.44
C ARG A 63 -14.05 5.72 -0.47
N CYS A 64 -15.07 5.17 0.17
CA CYS A 64 -15.00 3.92 0.91
C CYS A 64 -16.23 3.07 0.59
N ALA A 65 -16.04 1.89 0.01
CA ALA A 65 -17.12 0.97 -0.33
C ALA A 65 -16.64 -0.50 -0.30
N PRO A 66 -17.56 -1.49 -0.29
CA PRO A 66 -17.21 -2.91 -0.24
C PRO A 66 -16.37 -3.42 -1.42
N ASP A 67 -16.45 -2.77 -2.58
CA ASP A 67 -15.74 -3.12 -3.80
C ASP A 67 -14.43 -2.31 -3.99
N GLY A 68 -14.05 -1.47 -3.01
CA GLY A 68 -12.80 -0.73 -3.01
C GLY A 68 -12.86 0.63 -2.31
N GLY A 69 -11.71 1.28 -2.20
CA GLY A 69 -11.56 2.58 -1.55
C GLY A 69 -10.58 3.47 -2.31
N SER A 70 -10.67 4.78 -2.10
CA SER A 70 -9.71 5.72 -2.63
C SER A 70 -9.54 6.96 -1.76
N VAL A 71 -8.33 7.51 -1.80
CA VAL A 71 -7.96 8.77 -1.15
C VAL A 71 -7.20 9.64 -2.14
N ALA A 72 -7.37 10.95 -2.04
CA ALA A 72 -6.48 11.90 -2.68
C ALA A 72 -5.20 12.00 -1.85
N PHE A 73 -4.08 12.30 -2.49
CA PHE A 73 -2.85 12.71 -1.81
C PHE A 73 -2.30 14.00 -2.42
N GLU A 74 -1.63 14.80 -1.60
CA GLU A 74 -0.94 16.02 -2.03
C GLU A 74 0.42 16.14 -1.33
N SER A 75 1.46 16.47 -2.09
CA SER A 75 2.79 16.76 -1.56
C SER A 75 3.51 17.77 -2.47
N GLN A 76 3.91 18.92 -1.90
CA GLN A 76 4.64 19.99 -2.59
C GLN A 76 4.08 20.33 -3.99
N GLY A 77 2.76 20.53 -4.09
CA GLY A 77 2.09 20.92 -5.35
C GLY A 77 1.89 19.76 -6.35
N VAL A 78 2.24 18.53 -5.98
CA VAL A 78 1.87 17.32 -6.73
C VAL A 78 0.67 16.69 -6.05
N SER A 79 -0.39 16.44 -6.83
CA SER A 79 -1.60 15.79 -6.35
C SER A 79 -1.88 14.51 -7.13
N GLY A 80 -2.51 13.54 -6.47
CA GLY A 80 -2.88 12.28 -7.09
C GLY A 80 -3.94 11.52 -6.29
N VAL A 81 -4.24 10.31 -6.75
CA VAL A 81 -5.23 9.42 -6.13
C VAL A 81 -4.63 8.05 -5.88
N ILE A 82 -4.74 7.56 -4.65
CA ILE A 82 -4.48 6.18 -4.27
C ILE A 82 -5.82 5.43 -4.32
N SER A 83 -5.86 4.27 -4.98
CA SER A 83 -7.06 3.43 -5.13
C SER A 83 -6.77 1.98 -4.81
N LEU A 84 -7.78 1.33 -4.21
CA LEU A 84 -7.81 -0.09 -3.86
C LEU A 84 -8.83 -0.80 -4.74
N SER A 85 -8.47 -1.97 -5.27
CA SER A 85 -9.39 -2.82 -6.04
C SER A 85 -9.11 -4.30 -5.81
N ALA A 86 -10.11 -5.16 -6.05
CA ALA A 86 -9.89 -6.61 -6.08
C ALA A 86 -9.07 -7.00 -7.32
N HIS A 87 -8.14 -7.95 -7.15
CA HIS A 87 -7.53 -8.67 -8.26
C HIS A 87 -8.08 -10.11 -8.34
N PRO A 88 -8.32 -10.70 -9.52
CA PRO A 88 -8.90 -12.05 -9.66
C PRO A 88 -8.14 -13.17 -8.93
N SER A 89 -6.85 -12.99 -8.65
CA SER A 89 -6.04 -13.94 -7.89
C SER A 89 -6.21 -13.82 -6.36
N GLY A 90 -7.14 -12.99 -5.89
CA GLY A 90 -7.42 -12.77 -4.46
C GLY A 90 -6.64 -11.64 -3.81
N TRP A 91 -5.65 -11.05 -4.48
CA TRP A 91 -4.87 -9.92 -3.93
C TRP A 91 -5.70 -8.63 -3.86
N VAL A 92 -5.41 -7.77 -2.89
CA VAL A 92 -5.84 -6.36 -2.93
C VAL A 92 -4.83 -5.59 -3.77
N ARG A 93 -5.28 -5.02 -4.89
CA ARG A 93 -4.43 -4.16 -5.73
C ARG A 93 -4.45 -2.74 -5.20
N VAL A 94 -3.28 -2.14 -5.04
CA VAL A 94 -3.07 -0.75 -4.65
C VAL A 94 -2.46 -0.02 -5.83
N THR A 95 -3.07 1.08 -6.26
CA THR A 95 -2.53 1.91 -7.34
C THR A 95 -2.48 3.37 -6.90
N ALA A 96 -1.47 4.11 -7.37
CA ALA A 96 -1.44 5.56 -7.26
C ALA A 96 -1.37 6.18 -8.65
N THR A 97 -2.19 7.19 -8.89
CA THR A 97 -2.20 7.96 -10.15
C THR A 97 -1.86 9.42 -9.90
N ILE A 98 -1.09 10.02 -10.81
CA ILE A 98 -0.77 11.44 -10.88
C ILE A 98 -1.10 11.89 -12.30
N ASP A 99 -1.83 13.00 -12.46
CA ASP A 99 -2.31 13.47 -13.77
C ASP A 99 -3.00 12.37 -14.59
N SER A 100 -3.80 11.53 -13.91
CA SER A 100 -4.48 10.34 -14.48
C SER A 100 -3.55 9.27 -15.07
N LYS A 101 -2.25 9.33 -14.81
CA LYS A 101 -1.27 8.31 -15.20
C LYS A 101 -0.90 7.46 -14.00
N LEU A 102 -0.77 6.15 -14.22
CA LEU A 102 -0.29 5.23 -13.20
C LEU A 102 1.15 5.57 -12.83
N ALA A 103 1.37 5.95 -11.58
CA ALA A 103 2.68 6.29 -11.01
C ALA A 103 3.22 5.18 -10.11
N PHE A 104 2.32 4.41 -9.49
CA PHE A 104 2.67 3.32 -8.59
C PHE A 104 1.62 2.22 -8.65
N SER A 105 2.05 0.98 -8.51
CA SER A 105 1.21 -0.19 -8.44
C SER A 105 1.84 -1.23 -7.52
N ALA A 106 1.01 -1.86 -6.72
CA ALA A 106 1.39 -2.90 -5.80
C ALA A 106 0.21 -3.84 -5.50
N PHE A 107 0.53 -4.94 -4.83
CA PHE A 107 -0.41 -5.88 -4.30
C PHE A 107 -0.20 -6.00 -2.80
N ALA A 108 -1.29 -5.94 -2.03
CA ALA A 108 -1.26 -5.96 -0.58
C ALA A 108 -2.00 -7.18 -0.04
N ASP A 109 -1.45 -7.71 1.04
CA ASP A 109 -2.02 -8.74 1.89
C ASP A 109 -1.87 -8.34 3.36
N ARG A 110 -2.43 -9.13 4.27
CA ARG A 110 -2.42 -8.85 5.70
C ARG A 110 -2.04 -10.11 6.48
N ILE A 111 -0.76 -10.20 6.81
CA ILE A 111 -0.23 -11.30 7.61
C ILE A 111 -0.32 -10.91 9.08
N TRP A 112 -1.15 -11.64 9.81
CA TRP A 112 -1.51 -11.35 11.20
C TRP A 112 -2.08 -9.93 11.35
N GLU A 113 -1.26 -9.03 11.89
CA GLU A 113 -1.62 -7.66 12.25
C GLU A 113 -0.92 -6.61 11.37
N GLU A 114 -0.01 -7.04 10.49
CA GLU A 114 0.77 -6.17 9.61
C GLU A 114 0.33 -6.32 8.16
N TYR A 115 0.39 -5.21 7.43
CA TYR A 115 0.08 -5.18 6.01
C TYR A 115 1.38 -5.25 5.22
N GLU A 116 1.50 -6.26 4.37
CA GLU A 116 2.65 -6.39 3.48
C GLU A 116 2.26 -5.93 2.07
N VAL A 117 3.23 -5.35 1.37
CA VAL A 117 3.05 -4.74 0.06
C VAL A 117 4.13 -5.30 -0.87
N HIS A 118 3.69 -5.78 -2.02
CA HIS A 118 4.52 -6.48 -3.00
C HIS A 118 4.46 -5.79 -4.37
N PRO A 119 5.58 -5.65 -5.09
CA PRO A 119 5.54 -5.18 -6.46
C PRO A 119 4.85 -6.21 -7.36
N PRO A 120 4.32 -5.78 -8.51
CA PRO A 120 3.85 -6.70 -9.54
C PRO A 120 4.92 -7.71 -9.95
N ALA A 121 4.50 -8.89 -10.36
CA ALA A 121 5.39 -9.99 -10.76
C ALA A 121 6.42 -10.42 -9.67
N SER A 122 6.17 -10.14 -8.38
CA SER A 122 7.07 -10.56 -7.30
C SER A 122 7.35 -12.06 -7.38
N PRO A 123 8.62 -12.50 -7.38
CA PRO A 123 8.96 -13.91 -7.39
C PRO A 123 8.41 -14.59 -6.12
N GLN A 124 8.24 -15.92 -6.19
CA GLN A 124 7.77 -16.73 -5.07
C GLN A 124 8.55 -16.45 -3.78
N ARG A 125 7.87 -16.34 -2.63
CA ARG A 125 8.56 -16.33 -1.33
C ARG A 125 9.36 -17.64 -1.19
N PRO A 126 10.67 -17.61 -0.92
CA PRO A 126 11.41 -18.80 -0.56
C PRO A 126 10.76 -19.42 0.68
N ARG A 127 10.34 -20.69 0.60
CA ARG A 127 9.86 -21.40 1.81
C ARG A 127 10.99 -21.42 2.85
N GLY A 128 10.72 -20.87 4.03
CA GLY A 128 11.63 -20.95 5.18
C GLY A 128 12.62 -19.79 5.34
N VAL A 129 12.54 -18.75 4.50
CA VAL A 129 13.24 -17.48 4.75
C VAL A 129 12.19 -16.41 4.96
N ALA A 130 12.14 -15.85 6.17
CA ALA A 130 11.42 -14.61 6.42
C ALA A 130 12.22 -13.46 5.76
N GLU A 131 12.17 -13.37 4.44
CA GLU A 131 12.54 -12.12 3.79
C GLU A 131 11.44 -11.11 4.10
N ASP A 132 11.82 -9.98 4.68
CA ASP A 132 10.90 -8.87 4.92
C ASP A 132 10.30 -8.44 3.58
N ALA A 133 8.98 -8.26 3.56
CA ALA A 133 8.30 -7.78 2.37
C ALA A 133 8.90 -6.45 1.90
N PRO A 134 8.99 -6.23 0.57
CA PRO A 134 9.59 -5.01 0.03
C PRO A 134 8.80 -3.75 0.40
N GLY A 135 7.55 -3.88 0.84
CA GLY A 135 6.83 -2.82 1.53
C GLY A 135 6.06 -3.34 2.73
N ARG A 136 5.97 -2.50 3.77
CA ARG A 136 5.24 -2.82 5.00
C ARG A 136 4.58 -1.57 5.58
N LEU A 137 3.29 -1.70 5.88
CA LEU A 137 2.52 -0.75 6.70
C LEU A 137 2.34 -1.37 8.09
N ALA A 138 2.87 -0.69 9.10
CA ALA A 138 2.86 -1.17 10.48
C ALA A 138 1.42 -1.38 11.00
N HIS A 139 1.24 -2.24 11.99
CA HIS A 139 -0.08 -2.56 12.58
C HIS A 139 -0.90 -1.33 12.97
N ARG A 140 -0.25 -0.31 13.58
CA ARG A 140 -0.91 0.94 13.97
C ARG A 140 -1.22 1.86 12.79
N ARG A 141 -0.87 1.48 11.56
CA ARG A 141 -1.07 2.21 10.30
C ARG A 141 -0.48 3.63 10.35
N ASN A 142 0.57 3.82 11.15
CA ASN A 142 1.24 5.11 11.36
C ASN A 142 2.64 5.16 10.76
N ARG A 143 3.12 4.06 10.16
CA ARG A 143 4.41 3.95 9.50
C ARG A 143 4.31 3.07 8.27
N LEU A 144 4.84 3.55 7.15
CA LEU A 144 4.95 2.84 5.89
C LEU A 144 6.42 2.83 5.46
N SER A 145 6.91 1.66 5.10
CA SER A 145 8.24 1.47 4.51
C SER A 145 8.09 0.84 3.13
N LEU A 146 8.84 1.35 2.14
CA LEU A 146 8.85 0.84 0.77
C LEU A 146 10.28 0.78 0.25
N SER A 147 10.68 -0.34 -0.33
CA SER A 147 12.00 -0.52 -0.94
C SER A 147 12.01 0.09 -2.35
N ALA A 148 12.90 1.03 -2.59
CA ALA A 148 13.13 1.59 -3.92
C ALA A 148 13.81 0.59 -4.87
N ARG A 149 14.30 -0.56 -4.37
CA ARG A 149 14.73 -1.68 -5.22
C ARG A 149 13.53 -2.38 -5.87
N ALA A 150 12.43 -2.52 -5.14
CA ALA A 150 11.19 -3.11 -5.64
C ALA A 150 10.40 -2.14 -6.53
N TRP A 151 10.45 -0.83 -6.22
CA TRP A 151 9.85 0.23 -7.02
C TRP A 151 10.89 1.29 -7.38
N PRO A 152 11.63 1.12 -8.50
CA PRO A 152 12.71 2.03 -8.91
C PRO A 152 12.28 3.50 -9.05
N GLN A 153 11.02 3.76 -9.38
CA GLN A 153 10.48 5.12 -9.45
C GLN A 153 10.48 5.86 -8.10
N LEU A 154 10.63 5.13 -6.98
CA LEU A 154 10.71 5.71 -5.63
C LEU A 154 12.13 6.15 -5.26
N GLN A 155 13.15 5.83 -6.06
CA GLN A 155 14.56 6.17 -5.79
C GLN A 155 14.80 7.64 -5.40
N PRO A 156 14.14 8.65 -6.01
CA PRO A 156 14.32 10.04 -5.62
C PRO A 156 13.92 10.37 -4.17
N PHE A 157 13.17 9.49 -3.51
CA PHE A 157 12.71 9.66 -2.13
C PHE A 157 13.42 8.72 -1.15
N ALA A 158 14.31 7.85 -1.65
CA ALA A 158 14.94 6.83 -0.85
C ALA A 158 16.16 7.36 -0.07
N ASN A 159 16.41 6.81 1.10
CA ASN A 159 17.65 7.02 1.83
C ASN A 159 18.83 6.27 1.17
N ALA A 160 20.02 6.37 1.77
CA ALA A 160 21.24 5.70 1.28
C ALA A 160 21.13 4.16 1.25
N GLU A 161 20.21 3.58 2.01
CA GLU A 161 19.95 2.13 2.05
C GLU A 161 18.89 1.69 1.03
N GLY A 162 18.31 2.62 0.27
CA GLY A 162 17.31 2.34 -0.74
C GLY A 162 15.89 2.19 -0.20
N TRP A 163 15.59 2.74 0.97
CA TRP A 163 14.26 2.72 1.58
C TRP A 163 13.59 4.08 1.55
N VAL A 164 12.29 4.09 1.24
CA VAL A 164 11.40 5.23 1.47
C VAL A 164 10.63 4.97 2.75
N LEU A 165 10.74 5.88 3.71
CA LEU A 165 10.07 5.78 5.00
C LEU A 165 9.08 6.93 5.15
N LEU A 166 7.85 6.58 5.49
CA LEU A 166 6.78 7.52 5.80
C LEU A 166 6.27 7.24 7.21
N HIS A 167 5.95 8.30 7.93
CA HIS A 167 5.25 8.21 9.21
C HIS A 167 4.16 9.27 9.27
N GLN A 168 3.13 9.00 10.08
CA GLN A 168 2.15 9.99 10.47
C GLN A 168 2.87 11.15 11.16
N ALA A 169 2.56 12.40 10.78
CA ALA A 169 3.11 13.57 11.44
C ALA A 169 2.67 13.63 12.91
N ASP A 170 3.57 14.02 13.81
CA ASP A 170 3.20 14.37 15.18
C ASP A 170 2.49 15.75 15.16
N ASP A 171 1.39 15.87 15.91
CA ASP A 171 0.65 17.13 16.09
C ASP A 171 1.48 18.22 16.82
#